data_AF-A0A2V2YNU8-F1
#
_entry.id   AF-A0A2V2YNU8-F1
#
_cell.length_a   1.000
_cell.length_b   1.000
_cell.length_c   1.000
_cell.angle_alpha   90.00
_cell.angle_beta   90.00
_cell.angle_gamma   90.00
#
_symmetry.space_group_name_H-M   'P 1'
#
loop_
_entity.id
_entity.type
_entity.pdbx_description
1 polymer ?
#
loop_
_entity_poly.entity_id
_entity_poly.type
_entity_poly.pdbx_seq_one_letter_code
_entity_poly.pdbx_strand_id
1 'polypeptide(L)' 'MPEDFYFVYGYTGDSASRLYRYVGGNFERFDSENAAWQPDPEQCRIFVGEDLEYEEITEEQANSIKVLS' A
#
# COMPACT_ATOMS: atom_id res chain seq x y z
N MET A 1 0.34 -2.28 18.84
CA MET A 1 0.11 -2.58 17.41
C MET A 1 0.74 -1.45 16.62
N PRO A 2 1.25 -1.70 15.40
CA PRO A 2 1.73 -0.63 14.53
C PRO A 2 0.63 0.42 14.32
N GLU A 3 1.03 1.67 14.14
CA GLU A 3 0.11 2.73 13.72
C GLU A 3 -0.39 2.45 12.30
N ASP A 4 -1.46 3.14 11.88
CA ASP A 4 -1.95 3.02 10.51
C ASP A 4 -0.96 3.71 9.55
N PHE A 5 -0.68 3.11 8.40
CA PHE A 5 0.21 3.70 7.39
C PHE A 5 -0.14 3.24 5.98
N TYR A 6 0.33 4.01 5.00
CA TYR A 6 0.18 3.75 3.58
C TYR A 6 1.55 3.55 2.95
N PHE A 7 1.62 2.65 1.98
CA PHE A 7 2.88 2.34 1.32
C PHE A 7 2.68 1.84 -0.10
N VAL A 8 3.72 1.99 -0.92
CA VAL A 8 3.68 1.71 -2.34
C VAL A 8 4.92 0.97 -2.81
N TYR A 9 4.77 0.32 -3.96
CA TYR A 9 5.87 -0.32 -4.69
C TYR A 9 6.06 0.33 -6.04
N GLY A 10 7.33 0.57 -6.41
CA GLY A 10 7.70 1.17 -7.70
C GLY A 10 7.12 2.58 -7.86
N TYR A 11 7.28 3.42 -6.85
CA TYR A 11 6.75 4.77 -6.84
C TYR A 11 7.52 5.68 -7.79
N THR A 12 6.80 6.45 -8.61
CA THR A 12 7.37 7.44 -9.55
C THR A 12 7.09 8.88 -9.15
N GLY A 13 6.46 9.10 -7.99
CA GLY A 13 5.97 10.40 -7.52
C GLY A 13 4.48 10.65 -7.82
N ASP A 14 3.98 10.14 -8.94
CA ASP A 14 2.58 10.27 -9.39
C ASP A 14 1.89 8.92 -9.66
N SER A 15 2.68 7.86 -9.79
CA SER A 15 2.18 6.51 -10.05
C SER A 15 2.92 5.47 -9.20
N ALA A 16 2.29 4.32 -9.04
CA ALA A 16 2.89 3.17 -8.36
C ALA A 16 2.42 1.87 -9.01
N SER A 17 3.25 0.83 -8.97
CA SER A 17 2.86 -0.51 -9.41
C SER A 17 1.87 -1.19 -8.45
N ARG A 18 1.98 -0.90 -7.15
CA ARG A 18 1.07 -1.39 -6.12
C ARG A 18 0.92 -0.33 -5.04
N LEU A 19 -0.28 -0.24 -4.48
CA LEU A 19 -0.62 0.64 -3.37
C LEU A 19 -1.29 -0.19 -2.28
N TYR A 20 -0.81 0.01 -1.06
CA TYR A 20 -1.23 -0.72 0.12
C TYR A 20 -1.50 0.23 1.28
N ARG A 21 -2.27 -0.28 2.24
CA ARG A 21 -2.43 0.35 3.55
C ARG A 21 -2.50 -0.70 4.64
N TYR A 22 -2.02 -0.34 5.81
CA TYR A 22 -2.26 -1.07 7.04
C TYR A 22 -3.17 -0.21 7.91
N VAL A 23 -4.41 -0.64 8.10
CA VAL A 23 -5.43 0.12 8.84
C VAL A 23 -6.16 -0.81 9.81
N GLY A 24 -6.22 -0.41 11.08
CA GLY A 24 -6.97 -1.15 12.09
C GLY A 24 -6.50 -2.60 12.28
N GLY A 25 -5.20 -2.87 12.05
CA GLY A 25 -4.62 -4.21 12.17
C GLY A 25 -4.66 -5.06 10.91
N ASN A 26 -5.20 -4.55 9.80
CA ASN A 26 -5.37 -5.31 8.56
C ASN A 26 -4.58 -4.70 7.42
N PHE A 27 -4.00 -5.57 6.60
CA PHE A 27 -3.40 -5.18 5.33
C PHE A 27 -4.45 -5.19 4.23
N GLU A 28 -4.45 -4.14 3.43
CA GLU A 28 -5.30 -4.02 2.26
C GLU A 28 -4.49 -3.50 1.08
N ARG A 29 -4.79 -4.03 -0.11
CA ARG A 29 -4.26 -3.59 -1.39
C ARG A 29 -5.32 -2.83 -2.15
N PHE A 30 -4.93 -1.73 -2.79
CA PHE A 30 -5.82 -1.01 -3.68
C PHE A 30 -5.96 -1.76 -5.02
N ASP A 31 -7.20 -2.08 -5.36
CA ASP A 31 -7.63 -2.58 -6.67
C ASP A 31 -8.04 -1.39 -7.53
N SER A 32 -7.23 -1.09 -8.54
CA SER A 32 -7.44 0.04 -9.44
C SER A 32 -8.57 -0.17 -10.45
N GLU A 33 -8.96 -1.41 -10.75
CA GLU A 33 -10.06 -1.70 -11.67
C GLU A 33 -11.40 -1.41 -11.01
N ASN A 34 -11.53 -1.79 -9.74
CA ASN A 34 -12.77 -1.60 -8.97
C ASN A 34 -12.73 -0.36 -8.06
N ALA A 35 -11.62 0.37 -8.03
CA ALA A 35 -11.37 1.51 -7.15
C ALA A 35 -11.69 1.19 -5.67
N ALA A 36 -11.25 0.02 -5.21
CA ALA A 36 -11.60 -0.52 -3.90
C ALA A 36 -10.38 -1.08 -3.17
N TRP A 37 -10.40 -1.00 -1.84
CA TRP A 37 -9.41 -1.66 -1.00
C TRP A 37 -9.83 -3.10 -0.73
N GLN A 38 -8.94 -4.05 -1.01
CA GLN A 38 -9.17 -5.48 -0.82
C GLN A 38 -8.22 -6.03 0.24
N PRO A 39 -8.67 -6.94 1.11
CA PRO A 39 -7.78 -7.57 2.09
C PRO A 39 -6.60 -8.29 1.42
N ASP A 40 -5.39 -8.04 1.91
CA ASP A 40 -4.16 -8.71 1.46
C ASP A 40 -3.28 -9.09 2.67
N PRO A 41 -3.70 -10.10 3.47
CA PRO A 41 -3.01 -10.46 4.71
C PRO A 41 -1.59 -11.01 4.48
N GLU A 42 -1.26 -11.45 3.26
CA GLU A 42 0.08 -11.93 2.92
C GLU A 42 1.13 -10.80 2.93
N GLN A 43 0.68 -9.54 2.93
CA GLN A 43 1.55 -8.38 3.00
C GLN A 43 2.17 -8.18 4.40
N CYS A 44 1.80 -8.99 5.40
CA CYS A 44 2.46 -9.02 6.71
C CYS A 44 3.98 -9.33 6.65
N ARG A 45 4.47 -9.81 5.50
CA ARG A 45 5.90 -9.98 5.18
C ARG A 45 6.77 -8.75 5.43
N ILE A 46 6.21 -7.54 5.34
CA ILE A 46 6.94 -6.30 5.63
C ILE A 46 7.37 -6.23 7.10
N PHE A 47 6.59 -6.82 8.03
CA PHE A 47 6.91 -6.79 9.46
C PHE A 47 7.99 -7.78 9.87
N VAL A 48 8.23 -8.81 9.04
CA VAL A 48 9.31 -9.79 9.27
C VAL A 48 10.59 -9.43 8.50
N GLY A 49 10.62 -8.26 7.84
CA GLY A 49 11.79 -7.74 7.14
C GLY A 49 12.13 -8.46 5.85
N GLU A 50 11.18 -9.22 5.27
CA GLU A 50 11.36 -9.94 4.01
C GLU A 50 11.06 -9.08 2.77
N ASP A 51 10.52 -7.88 2.97
CA ASP A 51 10.07 -6.99 1.91
C ASP A 51 10.44 -5.55 2.27
N LEU A 52 11.48 -5.02 1.60
CA LEU A 52 12.15 -3.74 1.93
C LEU A 52 12.08 -2.73 0.77
N GLU A 53 11.47 -3.09 -0.36
CA GLU A 53 11.43 -2.24 -1.56
C GLU A 53 10.20 -1.33 -1.61
N TYR A 54 9.52 -1.17 -0.47
CA TYR A 54 8.37 -0.28 -0.34
C TYR A 54 8.80 1.13 0.07
N GLU A 55 7.99 2.10 -0.33
CA GLU A 55 8.09 3.47 0.16
C GLU A 55 6.82 3.80 0.95
N GLU A 56 7.00 4.33 2.17
CA GLU A 56 5.89 4.86 2.95
C GLU A 56 5.45 6.22 2.38
N ILE A 57 4.14 6.43 2.34
CA ILE A 57 3.52 7.63 1.82
C ILE A 57 2.43 8.12 2.77
N THR A 58 2.03 9.36 2.62
CA THR A 58 0.87 9.88 3.35
C THR A 58 -0.43 9.36 2.76
N GLU A 59 -1.51 9.40 3.54
CA GLU A 59 -2.86 9.14 3.04
C GLU A 59 -3.25 10.07 1.88
N GLU A 60 -2.85 11.35 1.94
CA GLU A 60 -3.10 12.31 0.86
C GLU A 60 -2.42 11.88 -0.45
N GLN A 61 -1.19 11.38 -0.37
CA GLN A 61 -0.48 10.82 -1.51
C GLN A 61 -1.18 9.56 -2.02
N ALA A 62 -1.57 8.64 -1.13
CA ALA A 62 -2.27 7.41 -1.50
C ALA A 62 -3.55 7.69 -2.29
N ASN A 63 -4.30 8.73 -1.91
CA ASN A 63 -5.53 9.14 -2.59
C ASN A 63 -5.29 9.84 -3.94
N SER A 64 -4.04 10.23 -4.24
CA SER A 64 -3.68 10.95 -5.47
C SER A 64 -2.88 10.09 -6.46
N ILE A 65 -2.36 8.94 -6.03
CA ILE A 65 -1.50 8.07 -6.83
C ILE A 65 -2.30 7.31 -7.88
N LYS A 66 -1.78 7.28 -9.11
CA LYS A 66 -2.26 6.40 -10.17
C LYS A 66 -1.63 5.02 -10.02
N VAL A 67 -2.42 4.02 -9.65
CA VAL A 67 -1.93 2.63 -9.61
C VAL A 67 -1.92 2.03 -11.02
N LEU A 68 -0.76 1.54 -11.44
CA LEU A 68 -0.54 0.91 -12.74
C LEU A 68 -1.03 -0.54 -12.67
N SER A 69 -2.08 -0.85 -13.43
CA SER A 69 -2.64 -2.18 -13.66
C SER A 69 -1.77 -3.04 -14.57
#